data_AF-A0A2V9YWT7-F1
#
_entry.id   AF-A0A2V9YWT7-F1
#
_cell.length_a   1.000
_cell.length_b   1.000
_cell.length_c   1.000
_cell.angle_alpha   90.00
_cell.angle_beta   90.00
_cell.angle_gamma   90.00
#
_symmetry.space_group_name_H-M   'P 1'
#
loop_
_entity.id
_entity.type
_entity.pdbx_description
1 polymer ?
#
loop_
_entity_poly.entity_id
_entity_poly.type
_entity_poly.pdbx_seq_one_letter_code
_entity_poly.pdbx_strand_id
1 'polypeptide(L)'
;DGDRLLLTHYCDAGNRPRMAGKVSPDGKKVEFDFIDLSGGNQHGHMYHALFTSVDANHHIEDWTYMMPGDKPMHARMDLRRTK
;
A
#
# COMPACT_ATOMS: atom_id res chain seq x y z
N ASP A 1 -7.13 0.50 -15.04
CA ASP A 1 -7.02 1.95 -15.21
C ASP A 1 -6.00 2.18 -16.33
N GLY A 2 -6.42 1.95 -17.58
CA GLY A 2 -5.50 1.76 -18.70
C GLY A 2 -4.39 0.74 -18.39
N ASP A 3 -3.14 1.14 -18.65
CA ASP A 3 -1.91 0.35 -18.46
C ASP A 3 -1.34 0.42 -17.02
N ARG A 4 -2.10 0.98 -16.06
CA ARG A 4 -1.63 1.15 -14.68
C ARG A 4 -2.14 0.05 -13.77
N LEU A 5 -1.22 -0.51 -12.98
CA LEU A 5 -1.55 -1.29 -11.79
C LEU A 5 -2.04 -0.31 -10.71
N LEU A 6 -3.21 -0.57 -10.13
CA LEU A 6 -3.84 0.31 -9.15
C LEU A 6 -4.17 -0.46 -7.87
N LEU A 7 -3.79 0.09 -6.72
CA LEU A 7 -4.22 -0.39 -5.41
C LEU A 7 -5.25 0.58 -4.84
N THR A 8 -6.45 0.06 -4.56
CA THR A 8 -7.46 0.80 -3.80
C THR A 8 -7.56 0.15 -2.43
N HIS A 9 -7.20 0.87 -1.39
CA HIS A 9 -7.32 0.38 -0.02
C HIS A 9 -8.67 0.85 0.54
N TYR A 10 -9.41 -0.05 1.18
CA TYR A 10 -10.68 0.27 1.82
C TYR A 10 -10.45 0.39 3.32
N CYS A 11 -10.27 1.61 3.82
CA CYS A 11 -10.04 1.86 5.23
C CYS A 11 -11.34 1.69 6.03
N ASP A 12 -11.22 1.23 7.27
CA ASP A 12 -12.31 1.26 8.26
C ASP A 12 -12.79 2.68 8.57
N ALA A 13 -11.95 3.69 8.30
CA ALA A 13 -12.28 5.12 8.35
C ALA A 13 -13.27 5.58 7.26
N GLY A 14 -13.75 4.67 6.40
CA GLY A 14 -14.72 4.96 5.34
C GLY A 14 -14.12 5.69 4.13
N ASN A 15 -12.79 5.82 4.08
CA ASN A 15 -12.08 6.38 2.95
C ASN A 15 -11.43 5.31 2.08
N ARG A 16 -11.16 5.69 0.83
CA ARG A 16 -10.65 4.79 -0.21
C ARG A 16 -9.48 5.46 -0.93
N PRO A 17 -8.28 5.47 -0.33
CA PRO A 17 -7.08 5.95 -1.01
C PRO A 17 -6.75 5.05 -2.19
N ARG A 18 -6.37 5.67 -3.31
CA ARG A 18 -5.88 5.00 -4.50
C ARG A 18 -4.39 5.25 -4.66
N MET A 19 -3.65 4.21 -5.03
CA MET A 19 -2.21 4.26 -5.25
C MET A 19 -1.83 3.61 -6.58
N ALA A 20 -0.84 4.17 -7.28
CA ALA A 20 -0.33 3.68 -8.55
C ALA A 20 0.87 2.74 -8.34
N GLY A 21 0.80 1.55 -8.91
CA GLY A 21 1.84 0.53 -8.84
C GLY A 21 2.97 0.73 -9.85
N LYS A 22 4.22 0.54 -9.40
CA LYS A 22 5.43 0.42 -10.21
C LYS A 22 6.15 -0.87 -9.85
N VAL A 23 6.51 -1.65 -10.85
CA VAL A 23 7.27 -2.90 -10.68
C VAL A 23 8.76 -2.60 -10.82
N SER A 24 9.59 -3.13 -9.92
CA SER A 24 11.05 -2.98 -10.03
C SER A 24 11.60 -3.72 -11.26
N PRO A 25 12.75 -3.31 -11.81
CA PRO A 25 13.35 -3.97 -12.98
C PRO A 25 13.64 -5.46 -12.78
N ASP A 26 13.91 -5.88 -11.55
CA ASP A 26 14.14 -7.29 -11.18
C ASP A 26 12.85 -8.07 -10.89
N GLY A 27 11.69 -7.42 -10.98
CA GLY A 27 10.37 -8.00 -10.73
C GLY A 27 10.08 -8.38 -9.27
N LYS A 28 10.98 -8.07 -8.33
CA LYS A 28 10.85 -8.49 -6.92
C LYS A 28 10.02 -7.54 -6.07
N LYS A 29 9.84 -6.30 -6.52
CA LYS A 29 9.13 -5.27 -5.77
C LYS A 29 7.99 -4.69 -6.58
N VAL A 30 6.88 -4.42 -5.89
CA VAL A 30 5.77 -3.62 -6.39
C VAL A 30 5.54 -2.48 -5.41
N GLU A 31 5.84 -1.27 -5.83
CA GLU A 31 5.69 -0.05 -5.04
C GLU A 31 4.44 0.70 -5.48
N PHE A 32 3.68 1.20 -4.50
CA PHE A 32 2.42 1.89 -4.69
C PHE A 32 2.48 3.29 -4.11
N ASP A 33 2.42 4.29 -4.98
CA ASP A 33 2.45 5.71 -4.63
C ASP A 33 1.04 6.31 -4.60
N PHE A 34 0.71 7.11 -3.58
CA PHE A 34 -0.58 7.80 -3.46
C PHE A 34 -0.94 8.61 -4.72
N ILE A 35 -2.19 8.48 -5.17
CA ILE A 35 -2.77 9.28 -6.27
C ILE A 35 -3.78 10.26 -5.69
N ASP A 36 -4.82 9.73 -5.05
CA ASP A 36 -5.91 10.51 -4.49
C ASP A 36 -6.67 9.74 -3.41
N LEU A 37 -7.59 10.46 -2.76
CA LEU A 37 -8.44 9.97 -1.69
C LEU A 37 -9.89 10.27 -2.02
N SER A 38 -10.74 9.25 -1.92
CA SER A 38 -12.19 9.45 -1.86
C SER A 38 -12.71 9.13 -0.45
N GLY A 39 -13.77 9.81 -0.02
CA GLY A 39 -14.25 9.76 1.37
C GLY A 39 -13.61 10.82 2.28
N GLY A 40 -13.70 10.64 3.60
CA GLY A 40 -13.19 11.61 4.59
C GLY A 40 -11.74 11.34 5.01
N ASN A 41 -10.97 12.41 5.27
CA ASN A 41 -9.56 12.29 5.73
C ASN A 41 -9.37 12.56 7.24
N GLN A 42 -10.44 12.59 8.02
CA GLN A 42 -10.40 13.02 9.43
C GLN A 42 -9.65 12.04 10.34
N HIS A 43 -9.58 10.76 9.96
CA HIS A 43 -8.95 9.71 10.75
C HIS A 43 -7.59 9.27 10.21
N GLY A 44 -7.16 9.83 9.08
CA GLY A 44 -5.99 9.39 8.34
C GLY A 44 -6.33 8.42 7.20
N HIS A 45 -5.34 8.03 6.42
CA HIS A 45 -5.51 7.16 5.25
C HIS A 45 -4.22 6.41 4.91
N MET A 46 -4.35 5.31 4.16
CA MET A 46 -3.20 4.63 3.58
C MET A 46 -2.59 5.47 2.46
N TYR A 47 -1.28 5.64 2.47
CA TYR A 47 -0.57 6.56 1.58
C TYR A 47 0.45 5.87 0.69
N HIS A 48 1.17 4.87 1.21
CA HIS A 48 2.17 4.16 0.43
C HIS A 48 2.20 2.69 0.83
N ALA A 49 2.51 1.83 -0.14
CA ALA A 49 2.70 0.41 0.07
C ALA A 49 3.87 -0.11 -0.78
N LEU A 50 4.69 -0.97 -0.20
CA LEU A 50 5.74 -1.69 -0.90
C LEU A 50 5.61 -3.19 -0.62
N PHE A 51 5.35 -3.96 -1.66
CA PHE A 51 5.38 -5.41 -1.62
C PHE A 51 6.73 -5.90 -2.12
N THR A 52 7.40 -6.74 -1.32
CA THR A 52 8.66 -7.39 -1.70
C THR A 52 8.46 -8.91 -1.71
N SER A 53 8.57 -9.52 -2.89
CA SER A 53 8.58 -10.97 -3.03
C SER A 53 9.94 -11.53 -2.60
N VAL A 54 9.95 -12.40 -1.58
CA VAL A 54 11.17 -13.03 -1.07
C VAL A 54 11.36 -14.39 -1.76
N ASP A 55 10.32 -15.23 -1.71
CA ASP A 55 10.22 -16.49 -2.44
C ASP A 55 8.74 -16.84 -2.72
N ALA A 56 8.47 -18.04 -3.25
CA ALA A 56 7.11 -18.45 -3.65
C ALA A 56 6.09 -18.48 -2.51
N ASN A 57 6.53 -18.54 -1.25
CA ASN A 57 5.67 -18.64 -0.06
C ASN A 57 5.96 -17.55 0.97
N HIS A 58 6.79 -16.56 0.64
CA HIS A 58 7.21 -15.51 1.57
C HIS A 58 7.24 -14.16 0.85
N HIS A 59 6.49 -13.20 1.38
CA HIS A 59 6.58 -11.82 0.97
C HIS A 59 6.59 -10.89 2.18
N ILE A 60 7.08 -9.68 1.96
CA ILE A 60 7.10 -8.62 2.95
C ILE A 60 6.29 -7.46 2.42
N GLU A 61 5.55 -6.82 3.31
CA GLU A 61 4.80 -5.61 3.02
C GLU A 61 5.24 -4.49 3.96
N ASP A 62 5.64 -3.35 3.38
CA ASP A 62 5.88 -2.11 4.11
C ASP A 62 4.78 -1.13 3.75
N TRP A 63 4.01 -0.69 4.74
CA TRP A 63 2.88 0.22 4.57
C TRP A 63 3.13 1.52 5.31
N THR A 64 2.72 2.63 4.69
CA THR A 64 2.70 3.95 5.33
C THR A 64 1.27 4.44 5.45
N TYR A 65 0.83 4.61 6.69
CA TYR A 65 -0.42 5.25 7.03
C TYR A 65 -0.15 6.71 7.41
N MET A 66 -0.91 7.64 6.85
CA MET A 66 -0.84 9.05 7.23
C MET A 66 -1.89 9.33 8.30
N MET A 67 -1.44 9.59 9.53
CA MET A 67 -2.31 10.05 10.61
C MET A 67 -2.79 11.48 10.36
N PRO A 68 -3.88 11.93 11.02
CA PRO A 68 -4.32 13.31 10.96
C PRO A 68 -3.17 14.29 11.30
N GLY A 69 -3.03 15.34 10.50
CA GLY A 69 -1.90 16.29 10.60
C GLY A 69 -0.61 15.79 9.96
N ASP A 70 -0.72 14.93 8.92
CA ASP A 70 0.35 14.48 8.03
C ASP A 70 1.53 13.81 8.74
N LYS A 71 1.23 13.06 9.81
CA LYS A 71 2.24 12.28 10.53
C LYS A 71 2.29 10.84 10.00
N PRO A 72 3.40 10.39 9.40
CA PRO A 72 3.50 9.03 8.88
C PRO A 72 3.64 8.03 10.03
N MET A 73 2.97 6.90 9.88
CA MET A 73 3.13 5.70 10.68
C MET A 73 3.46 4.54 9.76
N HIS A 74 4.54 3.82 10.06
CA HIS A 74 4.99 2.69 9.26
C HIS A 74 4.62 1.37 9.92
N ALA A 75 4.09 0.45 9.11
CA ALA A 75 3.84 -0.93 9.51
C ALA A 75 4.57 -1.86 8.54
N ARG A 76 5.35 -2.79 9.10
CA ARG A 76 6.02 -3.84 8.32
C ARG A 76 5.41 -5.18 8.68
N MET A 77 4.99 -5.93 7.67
CA MET A 77 4.45 -7.27 7.79
C MET A 77 5.35 -8.25 7.04
N ASP A 78 5.81 -9.28 7.76
CA ASP A 78 6.53 -10.40 7.17
C ASP A 78 5.56 -11.58 7.11
N LEU A 79 5.11 -11.91 5.89
CA LEU A 79 3.99 -12.81 5.66
C LEU A 79 4.48 -14.07 4.94
N ARG A 80 4.22 -15.21 5.57
CA ARG A 80 4.51 -16.53 5.02
C ARG A 80 3.23 -17.31 4.83
N ARG A 81 3.07 -17.92 3.66
CA ARG A 81 1.94 -18.81 3.38
C ARG A 81 2.01 -20.01 4.32
N THR A 82 1.01 -20.18 5.18
CA THR A 82 0.81 -21.41 5.95
C THR A 82 -0.02 -22.42 5.14
N LYS A 83 0.11 -23.70 5.48
CA LYS A 83 -0.66 -24.79 4.84
C LYS A 83 -2.16 -24.60 5.00
#